data_AF-A0A9X2FII7-F1
#
_entry.id   AF-A0A9X2FII7-F1
#
_cell.length_a   1.000
_cell.length_b   1.000
_cell.length_c   1.000
_cell.angle_alpha   90.00
_cell.angle_beta   90.00
_cell.angle_gamma   90.00
#
_symmetry.space_group_name_H-M   'P 1'
#
loop_
_entity.id
_entity.type
_entity.pdbx_description
1 polymer ?
#
loop_
_entity_poly.entity_id
_entity_poly.type
_entity_poly.pdbx_seq_one_letter_code
_entity_poly.pdbx_strand_id
1 'polypeptide(L)' 'MSDHPRRCSLAAEDAHRPYEIRRLRIGFYLALFTIDEANKTVFVIGFRHGHHRQISSKLPANSPEG' A
#
# COMPACT_ATOMS: atom_id res chain seq x y z
N MET A 1 -6.67 -12.96 7.83
CA MET A 1 -6.13 -11.59 7.81
C MET A 1 -4.73 -11.64 8.39
N SER A 2 -3.79 -10.82 7.93
CA SER A 2 -2.42 -10.81 8.46
C SER A 2 -2.37 -9.90 9.67
N ASP A 3 -2.05 -10.43 10.85
CA ASP A 3 -1.93 -9.64 12.09
C ASP A 3 -0.64 -8.81 12.15
N HIS A 4 0.21 -8.92 11.11
CA HIS A 4 1.50 -8.25 11.03
C HIS A 4 1.61 -7.53 9.68
N PRO A 5 1.19 -6.25 9.57
CA PRO A 5 1.20 -5.48 8.33
C PRO A 5 2.57 -5.41 7.66
N ARG A 6 3.66 -5.37 8.46
CA ARG A 6 5.05 -5.38 7.96
C ARG A 6 5.48 -6.69 7.30
N ARG A 7 4.76 -7.79 7.50
CA ARG A 7 5.06 -9.07 6.81
C ARG A 7 4.47 -9.11 5.41
N CYS A 8 3.58 -8.17 5.07
CA CYS A 8 3.09 -8.04 3.72
C CYS A 8 4.21 -7.57 2.79
N SER A 9 4.28 -8.15 1.60
CA SER A 9 5.27 -7.78 0.59
C SER A 9 5.11 -6.33 0.16
N LEU A 10 6.20 -5.72 -0.28
CA LEU A 10 6.17 -4.42 -0.96
C LEU A 10 5.26 -4.50 -2.19
N ALA A 11 4.55 -3.40 -2.42
CA ALA A 11 3.83 -3.16 -3.65
C ALA A 11 4.82 -2.74 -4.73
N ALA A 12 4.42 -2.88 -5.99
CA ALA A 12 5.31 -2.51 -7.07
C ALA A 12 5.30 -0.97 -7.28
N GLU A 13 4.29 -0.30 -6.73
CA GLU A 13 4.12 1.15 -6.63
C GLU A 13 5.11 1.83 -5.68
N ASP A 14 5.69 1.06 -4.74
CA ASP A 14 6.75 1.52 -3.82
C ASP A 14 7.93 2.15 -4.56
N ALA A 15 8.33 1.57 -5.69
CA ALA A 15 9.41 2.09 -6.54
C ALA A 15 9.14 3.47 -7.15
N HIS A 16 7.92 3.98 -7.05
CA HIS A 16 7.48 5.25 -7.66
C HIS A 16 7.06 6.29 -6.62
N ARG A 17 7.29 6.03 -5.34
CA ARG A 17 6.85 6.89 -4.23
C ARG A 17 7.96 7.06 -3.20
N PRO A 18 7.99 8.22 -2.52
CA PRO A 18 9.02 8.51 -1.52
C PRO A 18 8.73 7.86 -0.16
N TYR A 19 7.69 7.01 -0.06
CA TYR A 19 7.27 6.37 1.17
C TYR A 19 6.96 4.90 0.91
N GLU A 20 7.06 4.09 1.97
CA GLU A 20 6.89 2.64 1.89
C GLU A 20 5.45 2.28 1.53
N ILE A 21 5.27 1.50 0.46
CA ILE A 21 3.97 0.96 0.05
C ILE A 21 3.99 -0.56 0.09
N ARG A 22 3.13 -1.13 0.91
CA ARG A 22 2.89 -2.58 1.01
C ARG A 22 1.60 -2.98 0.32
N ARG A 23 1.50 -4.26 0.00
CA ARG A 23 0.31 -4.85 -0.60
C ARG A 23 -0.23 -6.03 0.18
N LEU A 24 -1.55 -6.09 0.29
CA LEU A 24 -2.28 -7.27 0.76
C LEU A 24 -3.18 -7.79 -0.36
N ARG A 25 -3.10 -9.09 -0.65
CA ARG A 25 -3.98 -9.73 -1.63
C ARG A 25 -5.31 -10.08 -0.98
N ILE A 26 -6.40 -9.62 -1.58
CA ILE A 26 -7.78 -9.91 -1.19
C ILE A 26 -8.50 -10.45 -2.44
N GLY A 27 -8.58 -11.77 -2.56
CA GLY A 27 -9.05 -12.42 -3.79
C GLY A 27 -8.19 -12.07 -5.01
N PHE A 28 -8.81 -11.40 -6.00
CA PHE A 28 -8.14 -10.90 -7.20
C PHE A 28 -7.67 -9.45 -7.09
N TYR A 29 -7.89 -8.80 -5.95
CA TYR A 29 -7.52 -7.42 -5.70
C TYR A 29 -6.27 -7.32 -4.82
N LEU A 30 -5.55 -6.22 -4.98
CA LEU A 30 -4.46 -5.78 -4.12
C LEU A 30 -4.91 -4.52 -3.40
N ALA A 31 -4.99 -4.59 -2.08
CA ALA A 31 -5.04 -3.42 -1.22
C ALA A 31 -3.62 -2.88 -1.09
N LEU A 32 -3.44 -1.60 -1.38
CA LEU A 32 -2.18 -0.87 -1.24
C LEU A 32 -2.28 -0.03 0.03
N PHE A 33 -1.27 -0.12 0.88
CA PHE A 33 -1.27 0.58 2.15
C PHE A 33 0.14 0.99 2.56
N THR A 34 0.20 2.00 3.42
CA THR A 34 1.41 2.39 4.14
C THR A 34 1.18 2.27 5.64
N ILE A 35 2.27 2.27 6.41
CA ILE A 35 2.23 2.11 7.87
C ILE A 35 2.87 3.35 8.49
N ASP A 36 2.09 4.03 9.32
CA ASP A 36 2.60 5.03 10.24
C ASP A 36 2.90 4.37 11.58
N GLU A 37 4.19 4.23 11.86
CA GLU A 37 4.70 3.55 13.04
C GLU A 37 4.60 4.40 14.31
N ALA A 38 4.68 5.72 14.18
CA ALA A 38 4.59 6.63 15.31
C ALA A 38 3.18 6.55 15.92
N ASN A 39 2.18 6.55 15.04
CA ASN A 39 0.76 6.49 15.43
C ASN A 39 0.20 5.06 15.46
N LYS A 40 0.99 4.04 15.11
CA LYS A 40 0.57 2.62 14.98
C LYS A 40 -0.65 2.45 14.08
N THR A 41 -0.69 3.21 12.99
CA THR A 41 -1.83 3.29 12.07
C THR A 41 -1.49 2.71 10.71
N VAL A 42 -2.42 1.97 10.12
CA VAL A 42 -2.32 1.50 8.73
C VAL A 42 -3.22 2.37 7.87
N PHE A 43 -2.64 3.04 6.88
CA PHE A 43 -3.38 3.84 5.91
C PHE A 43 -3.55 3.06 4.62
N VAL A 44 -4.79 2.72 4.28
CA VAL A 44 -5.11 2.14 2.96
C VAL A 44 -5.18 3.28 1.95
N ILE A 45 -4.21 3.31 1.03
CA ILE A 45 -4.02 4.40 0.07
C ILE A 45 -4.61 4.08 -1.31
N GLY A 46 -5.03 2.83 -1.54
CA GLY A 46 -5.71 2.46 -2.77
C GLY A 46 -5.99 0.98 -2.91
N PHE A 47 -6.74 0.66 -3.96
CA PHE A 47 -7.02 -0.70 -4.38
C PHE A 47 -6.77 -0.82 -5.88
N ARG A 48 -6.23 -1.96 -6.32
CA ARG A 48 -6.23 -2.30 -7.74
C ARG A 48 -6.49 -3.77 -7.97
N HIS A 49 -7.00 -4.08 -9.16
CA HIS A 49 -7.06 -5.45 -9.61
C HIS A 49 -5.64 -5.98 -9.87
N GLY A 50 -5.36 -7.23 -9.51
CA GLY A 50 -4.03 -7.84 -9.61
C GLY A 50 -3.50 -7.87 -11.05
N HIS A 51 -4.40 -7.97 -12.04
CA HIS A 51 -4.07 -7.96 -13.46
C HIS A 51 -3.86 -6.55 -14.06
N HIS A 52 -4.20 -5.48 -13.33
CA HIS A 52 -3.98 -4.12 -13.83
C HIS A 52 -2.53 -3.70 -13.60
N ARG A 53 -1.99 -2.89 -14.52
CA ARG A 53 -0.67 -2.26 -14.34
C ARG A 53 -0.65 -1.35 -13.12
N GLN A 54 0.56 -1.09 -12.61
CA GLN A 54 0.82 -0.18 -11.49
C GLN A 54 0.10 1.16 -11.73
N ILE A 55 -0.67 1.61 -10.75
CA ILE A 55 -1.45 2.84 -10.86
C ILE A 55 -0.70 3.97 -10.15
N SER A 56 0.46 4.34 -10.69
CA SER A 56 1.27 5.41 -10.11
C SER A 56 0.49 6.73 -10.06
N SER A 57 -0.16 7.19 -11.13
CA SER A 57 -0.77 8.52 -11.15
C SER A 57 -1.98 8.75 -10.22
N LYS A 58 -2.59 7.68 -9.69
CA LYS A 58 -3.79 7.79 -8.81
C LYS A 58 -3.48 7.64 -7.32
N LEU A 59 -2.24 7.32 -6.96
CA LEU A 59 -1.83 7.22 -5.56
C LEU A 59 -1.40 8.58 -5.01
N PRO A 60 -1.59 8.85 -3.71
CA PRO A 60 -1.08 10.04 -3.06
C PRO A 60 0.41 10.25 -3.36
N ALA A 61 0.80 11.48 -3.68
CA ALA A 61 2.20 11.82 -3.96
C ALA A 61 3.10 11.65 -2.72
N ASN A 62 2.55 11.96 -1.55
CA ASN A 62 3.19 11.82 -0.24
C ASN A 62 2.41 10.81 0.61
N SER A 63 3.04 10.30 1.67
CA SER A 63 2.33 9.51 2.69
C SER A 63 1.19 10.35 3.27
N PRO A 64 0.02 9.77 3.57
CA PRO A 64 -0.98 10.44 4.40
C PRO A 64 -0.32 10.88 5.70
N GLU A 65 -0.40 12.18 6.00
CA GLU A 65 0.11 12.73 7.26
C GLU A 65 -0.76 12.22 8.42
N GLY A 66 -0.10 11.80 9.49
CA GLY A 66 -0.68 11.57 10.81
C GLY A 66 -0.20 12.63 11.78
#